data_AF-A0AA41YMU7-F1
#
_entry.id   AF-A0AA41YMU7-F1
#
_cell.length_a   1.000
_cell.length_b   1.000
_cell.length_c   1.000
_cell.angle_alpha   90.00
_cell.angle_beta   90.00
_cell.angle_gamma   90.00
#
_symmetry.space_group_name_H-M   'P 1'
#
loop_
_entity.id
_entity.type
_entity.pdbx_description
1 polymer ?
#
loop_
_entity_poly.entity_id
_entity_poly.type
_entity_poly.pdbx_seq_one_letter_code
_entity_poly.pdbx_strand_id
1 'polypeptide(L)'
;MRIIIRRPGDDRDLNMTPEGEFLDPPPASLATRVFRAALIIAVVAAGLALAALALWFALMLIPIAAGAALIAWGAFRWRVWRARRSSLGGERNIFRG
;
A
#
# COMPACT_ATOMS: atom_id res chain seq x y z
N MET A 1 16.53 -50.12 -10.93
CA MET A 1 16.02 -50.53 -9.61
C MET A 1 16.06 -49.28 -8.72
N ARG A 2 14.92 -48.77 -8.25
CA ARG A 2 14.79 -47.44 -7.61
C ARG A 2 14.79 -47.61 -6.09
N ILE A 3 15.76 -47.03 -5.38
CA ILE A 3 15.81 -47.02 -3.92
C ILE A 3 15.29 -45.66 -3.44
N ILE A 4 14.16 -45.65 -2.74
CA ILE A 4 13.57 -44.44 -2.15
C ILE A 4 13.85 -44.51 -0.64
N ILE A 5 14.77 -43.69 -0.15
CA ILE A 5 15.03 -43.59 1.30
C ILE A 5 14.09 -42.54 1.87
N ARG A 6 12.94 -42.99 2.40
CA ARG A 6 11.97 -42.11 3.06
C ARG A 6 12.42 -41.81 4.49
N ARG A 7 12.92 -40.61 4.75
CA ARG A 7 13.03 -40.06 6.12
C ARG A 7 11.70 -39.36 6.46
N PRO A 8 10.94 -39.81 7.47
CA PRO A 8 9.67 -39.18 7.82
C PRO A 8 9.93 -37.76 8.35
N GLY A 9 9.44 -36.74 7.64
CA GLY A 9 9.56 -35.32 8.01
C GLY A 9 10.45 -34.46 7.09
N ASP A 10 11.00 -35.01 6.01
CA ASP A 10 11.78 -34.26 5.01
C ASP A 10 11.07 -34.33 3.65
N ASP A 11 10.51 -33.21 3.18
CA ASP A 11 9.82 -33.09 1.88
C ASP A 11 10.80 -33.05 0.69
N ARG A 12 12.09 -33.22 0.94
CA ARG A 12 13.13 -33.24 -0.09
C ARG A 12 13.42 -34.68 -0.50
N ASP A 13 12.58 -35.20 -1.40
CA ASP A 13 12.92 -36.41 -2.15
C ASP A 13 14.15 -36.12 -3.03
N LEU A 14 15.32 -36.51 -2.53
CA LEU A 14 16.59 -36.36 -3.23
C LEU A 14 16.71 -37.51 -4.24
N ASN A 15 16.33 -37.23 -5.48
CA ASN A 15 16.28 -38.24 -6.53
C ASN A 15 17.69 -38.53 -7.06
N MET A 16 18.24 -39.67 -6.65
CA MET A 16 19.60 -40.08 -6.96
C MET A 16 19.60 -41.48 -7.59
N THR A 17 20.56 -41.74 -8.47
CA THR A 17 20.87 -43.11 -8.88
C THR A 17 21.49 -43.88 -7.69
N PRO A 18 21.41 -45.22 -7.67
CA PRO A 18 22.08 -46.03 -6.63
C PRO A 18 23.59 -45.79 -6.52
N GLU A 19 24.19 -45.25 -7.58
CA GLU A 19 25.61 -44.89 -7.70
C GLU A 19 25.91 -43.48 -7.13
N GLY A 20 24.89 -42.75 -6.67
CA GLY A 20 25.02 -41.44 -6.04
C GLY A 20 24.96 -40.25 -7.00
N GLU A 21 24.58 -40.45 -8.27
CA GLU A 21 24.40 -39.35 -9.21
C GLU A 21 23.03 -38.69 -9.04
N PHE A 22 22.98 -37.36 -9.07
CA PHE A 22 21.73 -36.59 -9.02
C PHE A 22 21.02 -36.63 -10.38
N LEU A 23 19.71 -36.92 -10.37
CA LEU A 23 18.89 -36.87 -11.57
C LEU A 23 18.37 -35.45 -11.79
N ASP A 24 18.69 -34.86 -12.95
CA ASP A 24 18.13 -33.57 -13.33
C ASP A 24 16.60 -33.67 -13.50
N PRO A 25 15.83 -32.74 -12.90
CA PRO A 25 14.39 -32.72 -13.09
C PRO A 25 14.03 -32.43 -14.56
N PRO A 26 12.98 -33.05 -15.11
CA PRO A 26 12.58 -32.85 -16.49
C PRO A 26 12.27 -31.37 -16.77
N PRO A 27 12.60 -30.87 -17.98
CA PRO A 27 12.42 -29.47 -18.33
C PRO A 27 10.95 -29.06 -18.20
N ALA A 28 10.71 -27.91 -17.55
CA ALA A 28 9.36 -27.38 -17.37
C ALA A 28 8.64 -27.21 -18.73
N SER A 29 7.42 -27.73 -18.82
CA SER A 29 6.60 -27.66 -20.03
C SER A 29 6.35 -26.22 -20.48
N LEU A 30 6.11 -26.02 -21.78
CA LEU A 30 5.75 -24.70 -22.33
C LEU A 30 4.52 -24.12 -21.62
N ALA A 31 3.53 -24.96 -21.31
CA ALA A 31 2.33 -24.54 -20.59
C ALA A 31 2.67 -23.96 -19.19
N THR A 32 3.58 -24.60 -18.44
CA THR A 32 4.02 -24.11 -17.14
C THR A 32 4.72 -22.75 -17.24
N ARG A 33 5.53 -22.55 -18.29
CA ARG A 33 6.23 -21.27 -18.53
C ARG A 33 5.25 -20.16 -18.85
N VAL A 34 4.28 -20.41 -19.73
CA VAL A 34 3.24 -19.46 -20.11
C VAL A 34 2.36 -19.10 -18.91
N PHE A 35 1.94 -20.09 -18.13
CA PHE A 35 1.13 -19.86 -16.93
C PHE A 35 1.86 -18.98 -15.91
N ARG A 36 3.15 -19.24 -15.68
CA ARG A 36 3.98 -18.42 -14.78
C ARG A 36 4.10 -16.98 -15.29
N ALA A 37 4.32 -16.78 -16.59
CA ALA A 37 4.38 -15.46 -17.19
C ALA A 37 3.04 -14.72 -17.06
N ALA A 38 1.93 -15.41 -17.35
CA ALA A 38 0.57 -14.86 -17.23
C ALA A 38 0.27 -14.42 -15.79
N LEU A 39 0.66 -15.21 -14.79
CA LEU A 39 0.51 -14.82 -13.38
C LEU A 39 1.31 -13.56 -13.04
N ILE A 40 2.56 -13.47 -13.48
CA ILE A 40 3.40 -12.29 -13.24
C ILE A 40 2.73 -11.05 -13.86
N ILE A 41 2.29 -11.15 -15.10
CA ILE A 41 1.61 -10.06 -15.81
C ILE A 41 0.32 -9.68 -15.08
N ALA A 42 -0.48 -10.65 -14.65
CA ALA A 42 -1.74 -10.40 -13.94
C ALA A 42 -1.51 -9.66 -12.62
N VAL A 43 -0.50 -10.06 -11.83
CA VAL A 43 -0.15 -9.39 -10.57
C VAL A 43 0.31 -7.96 -10.83
N VAL A 44 1.17 -7.74 -11.82
CA VAL A 44 1.65 -6.41 -12.20
C VAL A 44 0.50 -5.52 -12.67
N ALA A 45 -0.37 -6.03 -13.54
CA ALA A 45 -1.52 -5.30 -14.05
C ALA A 45 -2.52 -4.95 -12.93
N ALA A 46 -2.80 -5.89 -12.02
CA ALA A 46 -3.66 -5.64 -10.86
C ALA A 46 -3.08 -4.56 -9.94
N GLY A 47 -1.77 -4.61 -9.67
CA GLY A 47 -1.08 -3.59 -8.89
C GLY A 47 -1.15 -2.20 -9.53
N LEU A 48 -0.92 -2.13 -10.85
CA LEU A 48 -1.05 -0.89 -11.62
C LEU A 48 -2.47 -0.34 -11.60
N ALA A 49 -3.49 -1.20 -11.73
CA ALA A 49 -4.88 -0.79 -11.69
C ALA A 49 -5.26 -0.19 -10.32
N LEU A 50 -4.82 -0.84 -9.23
CA LEU A 50 -5.03 -0.33 -7.87
C LEU A 50 -4.30 1.00 -7.64
N ALA A 51 -3.06 1.12 -8.13
CA ALA A 51 -2.31 2.37 -8.03
C ALA A 51 -2.98 3.51 -8.79
N ALA A 52 -3.48 3.25 -10.00
CA ALA A 52 -4.23 4.22 -10.80
C ALA A 52 -5.53 4.64 -10.10
N LEU A 53 -6.26 3.69 -9.51
CA LEU A 53 -7.48 3.97 -8.75
C LEU A 53 -7.18 4.82 -7.50
N ALA A 54 -6.14 4.48 -6.75
CA ALA A 54 -5.72 5.28 -5.59
C ALA A 54 -5.31 6.70 -6.00
N LEU A 55 -4.56 6.84 -7.11
CA LEU A 55 -4.18 8.14 -7.66
C LEU A 55 -5.40 8.96 -8.08
N TRP A 56 -6.39 8.33 -8.72
CA TRP A 56 -7.66 9.00 -9.04
C TRP A 56 -8.30 9.59 -7.79
N PHE A 57 -8.48 8.79 -6.74
CA PHE A 57 -9.09 9.27 -5.49
C PHE A 57 -8.27 10.39 -4.86
N ALA A 58 -6.94 10.28 -4.85
CA ALA A 58 -6.07 11.33 -4.35
C ALA A 58 -6.29 12.64 -5.13
N LEU A 59 -6.38 12.60 -6.45
CA LEU A 59 -6.66 13.77 -7.29
C LEU A 59 -8.04 14.37 -7.01
N MET A 60 -9.07 13.53 -6.82
CA MET A 60 -10.41 14.01 -6.43
C MET A 60 -10.43 14.63 -5.03
N LEU A 61 -9.55 14.20 -4.14
CA LEU A 61 -9.47 14.74 -2.77
C LEU A 61 -8.82 16.13 -2.71
N ILE A 62 -7.94 16.46 -3.65
CA ILE A 62 -7.25 17.77 -3.73
C ILE A 62 -8.23 18.95 -3.65
N PRO A 63 -9.27 19.07 -4.51
CA PRO A 63 -10.19 20.21 -4.44
C PRO A 63 -10.97 20.26 -3.14
N ILE A 64 -11.32 19.10 -2.56
CA ILE A 64 -12.04 19.01 -1.28
C ILE A 64 -11.15 19.53 -0.16
N ALA A 65 -9.90 19.06 -0.09
CA ALA A 65 -8.91 19.48 0.89
C ALA A 65 -8.58 20.97 0.75
N ALA A 66 -8.44 21.47 -0.49
CA ALA A 66 -8.23 22.88 -0.77
C ALA A 66 -9.42 23.74 -0.28
N GLY A 67 -10.66 23.33 -0.57
CA GLY A 67 -11.85 24.01 -0.08
C GLY A 67 -11.93 24.04 1.44
N ALA A 68 -11.68 22.91 2.10
CA ALA A 68 -11.63 22.82 3.55
C ALA A 68 -10.54 23.74 4.15
N ALA A 69 -9.35 23.75 3.55
CA ALA A 69 -8.26 24.63 3.98
C ALA A 69 -8.62 26.11 3.84
N LEU A 70 -9.26 26.51 2.74
CA LEU A 70 -9.73 27.88 2.52
C LEU A 70 -10.77 28.30 3.57
N ILE A 71 -11.75 27.44 3.85
CA ILE A 71 -12.78 27.70 4.87
C ILE A 71 -12.14 27.81 6.26
N ALA A 72 -11.25 26.88 6.61
CA ALA A 72 -10.55 26.89 7.88
C ALA A 72 -9.71 28.16 8.05
N TRP A 73 -8.99 28.57 7.01
CA TRP A 73 -8.23 29.82 6.99
C TRP A 73 -9.13 31.05 7.16
N GLY A 74 -10.27 31.10 6.45
CA GLY A 74 -11.24 32.18 6.58
C GLY A 74 -11.83 32.28 8.00
N ALA A 75 -12.21 31.14 8.58
CA ALA A 75 -12.73 31.08 9.95
C ALA A 75 -11.67 31.53 10.98
N PHE A 76 -10.43 31.06 10.83
CA PHE A 76 -9.31 31.49 11.67
C PHE A 76 -9.09 33.01 11.56
N ARG A 77 -9.04 33.53 10.33
CA ARG A 77 -8.82 34.96 10.07
C ARG A 77 -9.93 35.83 10.66
N TRP A 78 -11.17 35.35 10.62
CA TRP A 78 -12.32 36.04 11.21
C TRP A 78 -12.25 36.06 12.73
N ARG A 79 -11.88 34.95 13.37
CA ARG A 79 -11.66 34.87 14.82
C ARG A 79 -10.58 35.86 15.28
N VAL A 80 -9.45 35.93 14.57
CA VAL A 80 -8.37 36.89 14.86
C VAL A 80 -8.86 38.34 14.72
N TRP A 81 -9.62 38.65 13.67
CA TRP A 81 -10.16 40.00 13.49
C TRP A 81 -11.17 40.39 14.56
N ARG A 82 -12.00 39.44 15.01
CA ARG A 82 -12.93 39.64 16.11
C ARG A 82 -12.18 39.85 17.42
N ALA A 83 -11.20 39.01 17.74
CA ALA A 83 -10.38 39.11 18.95
C ALA A 83 -9.68 40.48 19.06
N ARG A 84 -9.14 41.01 17.95
CA ARG A 84 -8.52 42.35 17.91
C ARG A 84 -9.50 43.50 18.18
N ARG A 85 -10.78 43.35 17.84
CA ARG A 85 -11.82 44.35 18.15
C ARG A 85 -12.34 44.19 19.58
N SER A 86 -12.41 42.96 20.08
CA SER A 86 -12.75 42.66 21.48
C SER A 86 -11.68 43.18 22.46
N SER A 87 -10.40 43.12 22.10
CA SER A 87 -9.29 43.64 22.92
C SER A 87 -9.25 45.18 23.00
N LEU A 88 -9.87 45.91 22.06
CA LEU A 88 -9.98 47.38 22.12
C LEU A 88 -11.21 47.87 22.90
N GLY A 89 -12.19 46.99 23.19
CA GLY A 89 -13.44 47.35 23.88
C GLY A 89 -13.69 46.63 25.21
N GLY A 90 -12.89 45.61 25.56
CA GLY A 90 -13.18 44.69 26.68
C GLY A 90 -12.42 44.94 27.99
N GLU A 91 -11.36 45.75 28.02
CA GLU A 91 -10.51 45.95 29.21
C GLU A 91 -10.81 47.23 29.99
N ARG A 92 -12.08 47.66 30.05
CA ARG A 92 -12.46 48.84 30.85
C ARG A 92 -13.30 48.56 32.11
N ASN A 93 -13.76 47.32 32.33
CA ASN A 93 -14.70 47.02 33.44
C ASN A 93 -14.35 45.76 34.25
N ILE A 94 -13.08 45.60 34.63
CA ILE A 94 -12.65 44.53 35.57
C ILE A 94 -12.01 45.07 36.87
N PHE A 95 -12.03 46.40 37.08
CA PHE A 95 -11.51 47.08 38.28
C PHE A 95 -12.55 47.97 38.98
N ARG A 96 -13.82 47.55 39.04
CA ARG A 96 -14.81 48.12 39.97
C ARG A 96 -15.24 47.03 40.96
N GLY A 97 -14.42 46.87 42.00
CA GLY A 97 -14.88 46.48 43.33
C GLY A 97 -15.22 47.72 44.14
#